data_AF-A0A537W164-F1
#
_entry.id   AF-A0A537W164-F1
#
_cell.length_a   1.000
_cell.length_b   1.000
_cell.length_c   1.000
_cell.angle_alpha   90.00
_cell.angle_beta   90.00
_cell.angle_gamma   90.00
#
_symmetry.space_group_name_H-M   'P 1'
#
loop_
_entity.id
_entity.type
_entity.pdbx_description
1 polymer ?
#
loop_
_entity_poly.entity_id
_entity_poly.type
_entity_poly.pdbx_seq_one_letter_code
_entity_poly.pdbx_strand_id
1 'polypeptide(L)' 'MTGAKQRRSLEEAIVDTVREPLIVLDEAMCVLIASRSFYRLFQVTKQEA' A
#
# COMPACT_ATOMS: atom_id res chain seq x y z
N MET A 1 0.28 -10.79 -21.22
CA MET A 1 1.42 -10.02 -20.69
C MET A 1 1.48 -10.26 -19.19
N THR A 2 2.68 -10.51 -18.70
CA THR A 2 3.02 -11.38 -17.55
C THR A 2 2.37 -10.95 -16.22
N GLY A 3 1.36 -11.70 -15.77
CA GLY A 3 0.83 -11.61 -14.41
C GLY A 3 1.75 -12.32 -13.42
N ALA A 4 2.92 -11.74 -13.15
CA ALA A 4 3.73 -12.18 -12.03
C ALA A 4 2.94 -11.86 -10.76
N LYS A 5 2.41 -12.89 -10.11
CA LYS A 5 1.79 -12.78 -8.79
C LYS A 5 2.89 -12.39 -7.81
N GLN A 6 3.15 -11.08 -7.68
CA GLN A 6 4.12 -10.52 -6.75
C GLN A 6 3.77 -11.09 -5.37
N ARG A 7 4.71 -11.81 -4.77
CA ARG A 7 4.51 -12.39 -3.44
C ARG A 7 4.41 -11.20 -2.48
N ARG A 8 3.20 -10.91 -2.01
CA ARG A 8 2.94 -9.82 -1.08
C ARG A 8 3.71 -10.07 0.21
N SER A 9 4.41 -9.05 0.72
CA SER A 9 5.14 -9.19 1.98
C SER A 9 4.14 -9.34 3.14
N LEU A 10 4.60 -9.86 4.28
CA LEU A 10 3.73 -9.98 5.45
C LEU A 10 3.31 -8.59 5.96
N GLU A 11 4.19 -7.59 5.90
CA GLU A 11 3.85 -6.22 6.30
C GLU A 11 2.73 -5.65 5.42
N GLU A 12 2.83 -5.82 4.09
CA GLU A 12 1.79 -5.42 3.16
C GLU A 12 0.46 -6.14 3.45
N ALA A 13 0.50 -7.44 3.77
CA ALA A 13 -0.70 -8.22 4.09
C ALA A 13 -1.38 -7.77 5.38
N ILE A 14 -0.61 -7.40 6.41
CA ILE A 14 -1.12 -6.87 7.68
C ILE A 14 -1.78 -5.52 7.45
N VAL A 15 -1.09 -4.58 6.79
CA VAL A 15 -1.63 -3.24 6.49
C VAL A 15 -2.93 -3.33 5.70
N ASP A 16 -3.01 -4.30 4.78
CA ASP A 16 -4.19 -4.55 3.95
C ASP A 16 -5.41 -5.17 4.66
N THR A 17 -5.26 -5.55 5.94
CA THR A 17 -6.39 -5.99 6.77
C THR A 17 -7.17 -4.82 7.37
N VAL A 18 -6.57 -3.62 7.38
CA VAL A 18 -7.21 -2.40 7.89
C VAL A 18 -8.26 -1.91 6.90
N ARG A 19 -9.50 -1.75 7.38
CA ARG A 19 -10.63 -1.33 6.54
C ARG A 19 -10.54 0.13 6.14
N GLU A 20 -10.05 0.98 7.04
CA GLU A 20 -9.86 2.41 6.82
C GLU A 20 -8.57 2.69 6.02
N PRO A 21 -8.48 3.83 5.32
CA PRO A 21 -7.25 4.30 4.69
C PRO A 21 -6.10 4.38 5.71
N LEU A 22 -4.98 3.72 5.42
CA LEU A 22 -3.78 3.74 6.26
C LEU A 22 -2.52 3.93 5.41
N ILE A 23 -1.62 4.80 5.86
CA ILE A 23 -0.27 4.96 5.33
C ILE A 23 0.74 4.72 6.47
N VAL A 24 1.81 4.03 6.15
CA VAL A 24 3.03 3.92 6.97
C VAL A 24 4.11 4.78 6.33
N LEU A 25 4.70 5.67 7.11
CA LEU A 25 5.79 6.55 6.68
C LEU A 25 7.12 6.09 7.29
N ASP A 26 8.22 6.40 6.62
CA ASP A 26 9.56 6.34 7.21
C ASP A 26 9.92 7.63 7.98
N GLU A 27 11.13 7.67 8.52
CA GLU A 27 11.68 8.82 9.26
C GLU A 27 11.82 10.08 8.40
N ALA A 28 11.93 9.92 7.07
CA ALA A 28 12.00 11.02 6.12
C ALA A 28 10.61 11.50 5.65
N MET A 29 9.53 10.95 6.25
CA MET A 29 8.13 11.19 5.86
C MET A 29 7.78 10.69 4.44
N CYS A 30 8.53 9.72 3.92
CA CYS A 30 8.23 9.05 2.66
C CYS A 30 7.29 7.86 2.90
N VAL A 31 6.47 7.53 1.89
CA VAL A 31 5.54 6.40 1.96
C VAL A 31 6.31 5.08 1.89
N LEU A 32 6.22 4.27 2.95
CA LEU A 32 6.73 2.90 2.96
C LEU A 32 5.68 1.92 2.43
N ILE A 33 4.46 1.99 2.98
CA ILE A 33 3.35 1.09 2.65
C ILE A 33 2.05 1.88 2.77
N ALA A 34 1.11 1.66 1.86
CA ALA A 34 -0.26 2.15 1.99
C ALA A 34 -1.26 1.00 1.78
N SER A 35 -2.36 1.01 2.53
CA SER A 35 -3.40 -0.01 2.43
C SER A 35 -4.18 0.10 1.11
N ARG A 36 -4.78 -1.00 0.66
CA ARG A 36 -5.73 -0.98 -0.47
C ARG A 36 -6.87 0.02 -0.28
N SER A 37 -7.28 0.31 0.95
CA SER A 37 -8.31 1.34 1.22
C SER A 37 -7.81 2.75 0.96
N PHE A 38 -6.53 3.03 1.20
CA PHE A 38 -5.91 4.32 0.86
C PHE A 38 -5.96 4.58 -0.65
N TYR A 39 -5.42 3.68 -1.46
CA TYR A 39 -5.42 3.84 -2.91
C TYR A 39 -6.83 3.99 -3.51
N ARG A 40 -7.81 3.27 -2.96
CA ARG A 40 -9.23 3.39 -3.37
C ARG A 40 -9.85 4.74 -2.99
N LEU A 41 -9.50 5.30 -1.84
CA LEU A 41 -10.06 6.58 -1.42
C LEU A 41 -9.43 7.74 -2.21
N PHE A 42 -8.11 7.74 -2.33
CA PHE A 42 -7.36 8.84 -2.94
C PHE A 42 -7.22 8.71 -4.46
N GLN A 43 -7.60 7.57 -5.05
CA GLN A 43 -7.54 7.30 -6.49
C GLN A 43 -6.11 7.47 -7.07
N VAL A 44 -5.09 7.19 -6.26
CA VAL A 44 -3.68 7.19 -6.65
C VAL A 44 -3.16 5.77 -6.82
N THR A 45 -2.06 5.61 -7.55
CA THR A 45 -1.35 4.34 -7.73
C THR A 45 -0.13 4.25 -6.80
N LYS A 46 0.40 3.03 -6.60
CA LYS A 46 1.64 2.81 -5.82
C LYS A 46 2.85 3.51 -6.45
N GLN A 47 2.78 3.84 -7.73
CA GLN A 47 3.83 4.55 -8.46
C GLN A 47 3.78 6.08 -8.24
N GLU A 48 2.65 6.60 -7.76
CA GLU A 48 2.43 8.04 -7.55
C GLU A 48 2.53 8.47 -6.07
N ALA A 49 2.41 7.51 -5.14
CA ALA A 49 2.51 7.71 -3.69
C ALA A 49 3.94 7.45 -3.19
#